data_AF-A0AAV0B6W0-F1
#
_entry.id   AF-A0AAV0B6W0-F1
#
_cell.length_a   1.000
_cell.length_b   1.000
_cell.length_c   1.000
_cell.angle_alpha   90.00
_cell.angle_beta   90.00
_cell.angle_gamma   90.00
#
_symmetry.space_group_name_H-M   'P 1'
#
loop_
_entity.id
_entity.type
_entity.pdbx_description
1 polymer ?
#
loop_
_entity_poly.entity_id
_entity_poly.type
_entity_poly.pdbx_seq_one_letter_code
_entity_poly.pdbx_strand_id
1 'polypeptide(L)'
;MADLYDLDHIKLGPDPNQHQSSSSEQSKDSLGSKDRLKTVNRLSAFNKTNHRLEYYLTLIRSSKPGIGLIKLIEDLLSSSGVYVFSEILESKPLVASSENPDHAIYRELLKIFAYGTWSQYRDRQDGLPALNQAQTKKLKQLTVASRASQSKIIPYSELLESLEISTVQELEELIIDAIYSDLLEGKLDQKRQILEVDSFMGRDVELIFENEDLEMDSGGVLKRKGGTNVLELRDRLQNWFDNVGGVIDQLDQYIQSIKTSELESEKLQQKKNDEIRETLEDLALSCTNPQRNQRSKDHKKISPGDHQQLKPSESNQSVA
;
A
#
# COMPACT_ATOMS: atom_id res chain seq x y z
N MET A 1 17.02 26.79 75.61
CA MET A 1 18.42 27.22 75.76
C MET A 1 19.24 26.36 74.84
N ALA A 2 20.15 26.83 74.01
CA ALA A 2 20.51 28.11 73.44
C ALA A 2 21.55 27.76 72.35
N ASP A 3 21.89 28.73 71.51
CA ASP A 3 23.09 28.78 70.67
C ASP A 3 23.00 27.97 69.35
N LEU A 4 22.84 28.59 68.16
CA LEU A 4 23.54 29.74 67.56
C LEU A 4 25.05 29.56 67.57
N TYR A 5 25.62 29.11 66.44
CA TYR A 5 26.91 29.49 65.82
C TYR A 5 27.04 28.63 64.55
N ASP A 6 26.83 29.23 63.37
CA ASP A 6 27.90 29.71 62.48
C ASP A 6 28.92 28.62 62.10
N LEU A 7 28.89 28.21 60.84
CA LEU A 7 30.02 28.46 59.94
C LEU A 7 29.64 28.11 58.50
N ASP A 8 29.58 29.17 57.70
CA ASP A 8 29.69 29.23 56.25
C ASP A 8 30.88 28.43 55.69
N HIS A 9 30.86 28.29 54.36
CA HIS A 9 31.78 27.60 53.44
C HIS A 9 31.21 26.22 53.05
N ILE A 10 30.79 25.92 51.82
CA ILE A 10 31.39 26.28 50.52
C ILE A 10 30.29 26.27 49.44
N LYS A 11 30.10 27.45 48.83
CA LYS A 11 29.94 27.76 47.38
C LYS A 11 29.30 26.75 46.39
N LEU A 12 28.31 27.31 45.68
CA LEU A 12 27.96 27.16 44.23
C LEU A 12 27.29 25.82 43.86
N GLY A 13 25.98 25.70 43.57
CA GLY A 13 25.07 26.56 42.80
C GLY A 13 25.24 26.33 41.27
N PRO A 14 24.19 26.33 40.43
CA PRO A 14 22.75 26.15 40.71
C PRO A 14 21.99 25.27 39.69
N ASP A 15 20.93 24.59 40.15
CA ASP A 15 19.74 24.33 39.33
C ASP A 15 19.01 25.66 39.05
N PRO A 16 18.37 25.84 37.88
CA PRO A 16 17.22 26.73 37.86
C PRO A 16 16.06 26.14 37.05
N ASN A 17 15.06 25.64 37.77
CA ASN A 17 13.67 25.87 37.40
C ASN A 17 13.22 27.16 38.09
N GLN A 18 13.03 28.24 37.33
CA GLN A 18 12.17 29.35 37.75
C GLN A 18 11.18 29.67 36.63
N HIS A 19 9.91 29.58 37.00
CA HIS A 19 8.78 30.19 36.31
C HIS A 19 8.95 31.72 36.27
N GLN A 20 8.54 32.35 35.16
CA GLN A 20 7.48 33.37 35.21
C GLN A 20 6.96 33.72 33.80
N SER A 21 5.64 33.91 33.77
CA SER A 21 4.73 34.14 32.65
C SER A 21 4.80 35.56 32.08
N SER A 22 4.53 35.75 30.78
CA SER A 22 3.51 36.69 30.27
C SER A 22 3.42 36.71 28.73
N SER A 23 2.18 36.83 28.27
CA SER A 23 1.61 36.68 26.93
C SER A 23 1.92 37.76 25.87
N SER A 24 1.85 37.38 24.58
CA SER A 24 1.10 38.04 23.47
C SER A 24 1.47 37.33 22.14
N GLU A 25 0.57 36.50 21.60
CA GLU A 25 -0.38 36.76 20.49
C GLU A 25 0.19 36.65 19.05
N GLN A 26 -0.46 35.75 18.29
CA GLN A 26 -0.61 35.68 16.81
C GLN A 26 0.65 35.33 16.00
N SER A 27 0.71 34.21 15.28
CA SER A 27 0.05 34.05 13.97
C SER A 27 0.12 32.61 13.45
N LYS A 28 -0.83 32.29 12.57
CA LYS A 28 -1.15 30.99 11.97
C LYS A 28 -0.06 30.45 11.02
N ASP A 29 -0.23 29.17 10.69
CA ASP A 29 0.31 28.43 9.53
C ASP A 29 1.67 27.70 9.68
N SER A 30 1.60 26.37 9.88
CA SER A 30 2.48 25.38 9.22
C SER A 30 2.17 23.94 9.66
N LEU A 31 0.97 23.43 9.36
CA LEU A 31 0.61 22.01 9.55
C LEU A 31 1.02 21.13 8.34
N GLY A 32 2.14 21.42 7.67
CA GLY A 32 2.52 20.76 6.42
C GLY A 32 3.92 20.11 6.37
N SER A 33 4.81 20.42 7.31
CA SER A 33 6.22 20.00 7.20
C SER A 33 6.55 18.70 7.93
N LYS A 34 5.84 18.34 9.01
CA LYS A 34 6.23 17.18 9.85
C LYS A 34 5.96 15.82 9.19
N ASP A 35 4.95 15.71 8.34
CA ASP A 35 4.63 14.44 7.68
C ASP A 35 5.49 14.17 6.44
N ARG A 36 5.98 15.22 5.77
CA ARG A 36 6.95 15.07 4.67
C ARG A 36 8.27 14.45 5.12
N LEU A 37 8.74 14.79 6.33
CA LEU A 37 9.97 14.23 6.90
C LEU A 37 9.86 12.75 7.31
N LYS A 38 8.66 12.22 7.55
CA LYS A 38 8.44 10.79 7.80
C LYS A 38 8.52 9.97 6.51
N THR A 39 8.05 10.52 5.39
CA THR A 39 8.07 9.85 4.09
C THR A 39 9.48 9.72 3.51
N VAL A 40 10.34 10.74 3.68
CA VAL A 40 11.75 10.64 3.22
C VAL A 40 12.59 9.67 4.05
N ASN A 41 12.32 9.53 5.35
CA ASN A 41 12.99 8.51 6.17
C ASN A 41 12.51 7.07 5.87
N ARG A 42 11.35 6.89 5.25
CA ARG A 42 10.87 5.56 4.84
C ARG A 42 11.62 5.05 3.61
N LEU A 43 12.07 5.94 2.72
CA LEU A 43 12.83 5.59 1.52
C LEU A 43 14.31 5.29 1.81
N SER A 44 14.89 5.83 2.88
CA SER A 44 16.28 5.56 3.27
C SER A 44 16.47 4.20 3.95
N ALA A 45 15.40 3.59 4.48
CA ALA A 45 15.45 2.26 5.10
C ALA A 45 15.53 1.12 4.06
N PHE A 46 15.01 1.32 2.85
CA PHE A 46 15.06 0.30 1.77
C PHE A 46 16.45 0.17 1.11
N ASN A 47 17.31 1.18 1.24
CA ASN A 47 18.69 1.16 0.73
C ASN A 47 19.71 0.81 1.81
N LYS A 48 19.35 -0.07 2.75
CA LYS A 48 20.37 -0.73 3.57
C LYS A 48 21.14 -1.65 2.64
N THR A 49 22.27 -1.17 2.10
CA THR A 49 23.19 -1.99 1.34
C THR A 49 23.49 -3.23 2.17
N ASN A 50 23.09 -4.40 1.66
CA ASN A 50 23.35 -5.65 2.34
C ASN A 50 24.86 -5.89 2.25
N HIS A 51 25.62 -5.37 3.21
CA HIS A 51 27.07 -5.54 3.32
C HIS A 51 27.51 -7.01 3.19
N ARG A 52 26.64 -7.94 3.62
CA ARG A 52 26.79 -9.38 3.42
C ARG A 52 26.71 -9.78 1.94
N LEU A 53 25.71 -9.28 1.22
CA LEU A 53 25.54 -9.53 -0.21
C LEU A 53 26.75 -8.99 -0.99
N GLU A 54 27.19 -7.75 -0.71
CA GLU A 54 28.40 -7.17 -1.34
C GLU A 54 29.67 -7.97 -1.04
N TYR A 55 29.81 -8.46 0.20
CA TYR A 55 30.90 -9.35 0.59
C TYR A 55 30.90 -10.63 -0.26
N TYR A 56 29.76 -11.32 -0.35
CA TYR A 56 29.65 -12.53 -1.16
C TYR A 56 29.82 -12.25 -2.65
N LEU A 57 29.30 -11.14 -3.17
CA LEU A 57 29.52 -10.74 -4.57
C LEU A 57 30.99 -10.50 -4.87
N THR A 58 31.70 -9.81 -3.99
CA THR A 58 33.14 -9.54 -4.16
C THR A 58 33.94 -10.84 -4.17
N LEU A 59 33.61 -11.75 -3.26
CA LEU A 59 34.24 -13.08 -3.21
C LEU A 59 33.93 -13.90 -4.46
N ILE A 60 32.68 -13.93 -4.90
CA ILE A 60 32.27 -14.69 -6.08
C ILE A 60 32.93 -14.10 -7.33
N ARG A 61 32.96 -12.78 -7.48
CA ARG A 61 33.61 -12.08 -8.62
C ARG A 61 35.12 -12.31 -8.68
N SER A 62 35.78 -12.47 -7.53
CA SER A 62 37.24 -12.68 -7.45
C SER A 62 37.64 -14.16 -7.42
N SER A 63 36.71 -15.07 -7.13
CA SER A 63 36.96 -16.50 -7.03
C SER A 63 37.00 -17.17 -8.41
N LYS A 64 37.82 -18.22 -8.52
CA LYS A 64 37.90 -19.06 -9.71
C LYS A 64 36.78 -20.11 -9.72
N PRO A 65 36.31 -20.53 -10.89
CA PRO A 65 35.37 -21.64 -11.01
C PRO A 65 35.99 -22.92 -10.43
N GLY A 66 35.39 -23.46 -9.38
CA GLY A 66 35.87 -24.67 -8.69
C GLY A 66 35.20 -24.89 -7.33
N ILE A 67 35.71 -25.85 -6.54
CA ILE A 67 35.12 -26.29 -5.27
C ILE A 67 34.91 -25.14 -4.27
N GLY A 68 35.79 -24.13 -4.28
CA GLY A 68 35.65 -22.95 -3.42
C GLY A 68 34.39 -22.13 -3.71
N LEU A 69 33.95 -22.07 -4.97
CA LEU A 69 32.72 -21.40 -5.37
C LEU A 69 31.48 -22.15 -4.87
N ILE A 70 31.51 -23.48 -4.91
CA ILE A 70 30.40 -24.33 -4.40
C ILE A 70 30.22 -24.10 -2.90
N LYS A 71 31.31 -24.13 -2.12
CA LYS A 71 31.24 -23.86 -0.68
C LYS A 71 30.75 -22.45 -0.38
N LEU A 72 31.19 -21.45 -1.15
CA LEU A 72 30.70 -20.08 -1.03
C LEU A 72 29.18 -19.99 -1.28
N ILE A 73 28.65 -20.75 -2.24
CA ILE A 73 27.21 -20.81 -2.50
C ILE A 73 26.48 -21.52 -1.35
N GLU A 74 27.02 -22.62 -0.84
CA GLU A 74 26.43 -23.30 0.33
C GLU A 74 26.39 -22.40 1.57
N ASP A 75 27.47 -21.65 1.82
CA ASP A 75 27.56 -20.68 2.90
C ASP A 75 26.59 -19.51 2.69
N LEU A 76 26.50 -18.99 1.46
CA LEU A 76 25.56 -17.94 1.07
C LEU A 76 24.11 -18.38 1.29
N LEU A 77 23.75 -19.58 0.83
CA LEU A 77 22.41 -20.16 1.00
C LEU A 77 22.09 -20.40 2.47
N SER A 78 23.09 -20.73 3.29
CA SER A 78 22.93 -20.92 4.74
C SER A 78 22.89 -19.60 5.52
N SER A 79 23.45 -18.52 4.97
CA SER A 79 23.50 -17.22 5.64
C SER A 79 22.12 -16.55 5.73
N SER A 80 21.75 -16.08 6.92
CA SER A 80 20.54 -15.27 7.12
C SER A 80 20.78 -13.81 6.71
N GLY A 81 19.76 -13.17 6.13
CA GLY A 81 19.81 -11.76 5.71
C GLY A 81 20.20 -11.51 4.26
N VAL A 82 20.47 -12.55 3.46
CA VAL A 82 20.65 -12.42 2.01
C VAL A 82 19.52 -13.18 1.31
N TYR A 83 18.55 -12.45 0.76
CA TYR A 83 17.36 -13.02 0.12
C TYR A 83 17.25 -12.66 -1.37
N VAL A 84 18.25 -11.95 -1.89
CA VAL A 84 18.38 -11.53 -3.29
C VAL A 84 19.56 -12.28 -3.90
N PHE A 85 19.32 -13.01 -4.97
CA PHE A 85 20.27 -13.92 -5.61
C PHE A 85 20.45 -13.65 -7.11
N SER A 86 19.63 -12.81 -7.75
CA SER A 86 19.75 -12.53 -9.19
C SER A 86 21.14 -12.01 -9.56
N GLU A 87 21.68 -11.08 -8.77
CA GLU A 87 23.00 -10.49 -9.03
C GLU A 87 24.14 -11.52 -8.92
N ILE A 88 23.95 -12.54 -8.09
CA ILE A 88 24.90 -13.63 -7.90
C ILE A 88 24.79 -14.60 -9.08
N LEU A 89 23.57 -14.88 -9.52
CA LEU A 89 23.29 -15.74 -10.67
C LEU A 89 23.83 -15.16 -11.99
N GLU A 90 23.81 -13.85 -12.15
CA GLU A 90 24.34 -13.14 -13.34
C GLU A 90 25.88 -13.08 -13.35
N SER A 91 26.54 -13.43 -12.25
CA SER A 91 27.99 -13.35 -12.17
C SER A 91 28.68 -14.28 -13.18
N LYS A 92 29.63 -13.72 -13.93
CA LYS A 92 30.44 -14.42 -14.97
C LYS A 92 31.01 -15.77 -14.55
N PRO A 93 31.58 -15.98 -13.34
CA PRO A 93 32.16 -17.28 -12.98
C PRO A 93 31.11 -18.39 -12.88
N LEU A 94 29.86 -18.08 -12.51
CA LEU A 94 28.79 -19.07 -12.45
C LEU A 94 28.27 -19.45 -13.84
N VAL A 95 28.20 -18.48 -14.75
CA VAL A 95 27.84 -18.74 -16.15
C VAL A 95 28.94 -19.53 -16.85
N ALA A 96 30.22 -19.17 -16.64
CA ALA A 96 31.36 -19.87 -17.23
C ALA A 96 31.58 -21.28 -16.64
N SER A 97 31.16 -21.53 -15.39
CA SER A 97 31.25 -22.86 -14.77
C SER A 97 30.18 -23.84 -15.22
N SER A 98 29.21 -23.41 -16.05
CA SER A 98 28.07 -24.25 -16.47
C SER A 98 28.46 -25.46 -17.32
N GLU A 99 29.71 -25.52 -17.80
CA GLU A 99 30.27 -26.68 -18.51
C GLU A 99 30.50 -27.89 -17.57
N ASN A 100 30.60 -27.66 -16.25
CA ASN A 100 30.79 -28.73 -15.27
C ASN A 100 29.43 -29.16 -14.68
N PRO A 101 29.14 -30.48 -14.62
CA PRO A 101 27.84 -30.99 -14.16
C PRO A 101 27.55 -30.60 -12.70
N ASP A 102 28.54 -30.65 -11.82
CA ASP A 102 28.37 -30.30 -10.40
C ASP A 102 27.97 -28.82 -10.23
N HIS A 103 28.60 -27.92 -10.99
CA HIS A 103 28.29 -26.49 -10.95
C HIS A 103 26.93 -26.16 -11.56
N ALA A 104 26.49 -26.93 -12.56
CA ALA A 104 25.16 -26.77 -13.16
C ALA A 104 24.06 -27.08 -12.13
N ILE A 105 24.23 -28.14 -11.32
CA ILE A 105 23.29 -28.53 -10.26
C ILE A 105 23.14 -27.41 -9.21
N TYR A 106 24.24 -26.84 -8.71
CA TYR A 106 24.17 -25.72 -7.75
C TYR A 106 23.61 -24.43 -8.36
N ARG A 107 23.79 -24.22 -9.67
CA ARG A 107 23.16 -23.09 -10.39
C ARG A 107 21.65 -23.28 -10.48
N GLU A 108 21.17 -24.48 -10.77
CA GLU A 108 19.74 -24.80 -10.74
C GLU A 108 19.15 -24.62 -9.34
N LEU A 109 19.89 -25.04 -8.31
CA LEU A 109 19.50 -24.78 -6.92
C LEU A 109 19.36 -23.28 -6.67
N LEU A 110 20.34 -22.46 -7.08
CA LEU A 110 20.28 -21.02 -6.91
C LEU A 110 19.11 -20.38 -7.67
N LYS A 111 18.78 -20.88 -8.87
CA LYS A 111 17.58 -20.46 -9.62
C LYS A 111 16.29 -20.73 -8.84
N ILE A 112 16.19 -21.87 -8.16
CA ILE A 112 15.02 -22.17 -7.31
C ILE A 112 14.94 -21.21 -6.12
N PHE A 113 16.07 -20.85 -5.51
CA PHE A 113 16.08 -19.85 -4.43
C PHE A 113 15.72 -18.45 -4.91
N ALA A 114 16.14 -18.07 -6.13
CA ALA A 114 15.79 -16.78 -6.72
C ALA A 114 14.30 -16.72 -7.13
N TYR A 115 13.84 -17.68 -7.94
CA TYR A 115 12.55 -17.59 -8.63
C TYR A 115 11.54 -18.66 -8.23
N GLY A 116 11.97 -19.76 -7.61
CA GLY A 116 11.15 -20.95 -7.37
C GLY A 116 10.52 -21.05 -5.98
N THR A 117 9.73 -22.08 -5.74
CA THR A 117 9.06 -22.32 -4.45
C THR A 117 9.53 -23.64 -3.82
N TRP A 118 9.20 -23.85 -2.54
CA TRP A 118 9.47 -25.12 -1.84
C TRP A 118 8.96 -26.35 -2.63
N SER A 119 7.75 -26.28 -3.20
CA SER A 119 7.20 -27.37 -4.02
C SER A 119 8.08 -27.68 -5.24
N GLN A 120 8.63 -26.66 -5.91
CA GLN A 120 9.50 -26.87 -7.08
C GLN A 120 10.85 -27.51 -6.72
N TYR A 121 11.36 -27.25 -5.50
CA TYR A 121 12.53 -27.95 -4.99
C TYR A 121 12.22 -29.44 -4.76
N ARG A 122 11.05 -29.74 -4.19
CA ARG A 122 10.61 -31.12 -3.94
C ARG A 122 10.45 -31.92 -5.24
N ASP A 123 9.85 -31.31 -6.26
CA ASP A 123 9.66 -31.95 -7.57
C ASP A 123 10.99 -32.28 -8.27
N ARG A 124 12.06 -31.56 -7.94
CA ARG A 124 13.41 -31.71 -8.52
C ARG A 124 14.43 -32.30 -7.55
N GLN A 125 13.97 -32.88 -6.44
CA GLN A 125 14.83 -33.34 -5.35
C GLN A 125 15.85 -34.39 -5.82
N ASP A 126 15.50 -35.24 -6.79
CA ASP A 126 16.37 -36.31 -7.30
C ASP A 126 17.59 -35.81 -8.11
N GLY A 127 17.56 -34.55 -8.58
CA GLY A 127 18.65 -33.93 -9.34
C GLY A 127 19.46 -32.88 -8.57
N LEU A 128 19.08 -32.60 -7.31
CA LEU A 128 19.63 -31.49 -6.52
C LEU A 128 20.39 -32.00 -5.29
N PRO A 129 21.36 -31.22 -4.76
CA PRO A 129 22.07 -31.58 -3.54
C PRO A 129 21.12 -31.50 -2.35
N ALA A 130 21.39 -32.33 -1.33
CA ALA A 130 20.63 -32.31 -0.09
C ALA A 130 20.79 -30.94 0.62
N LEU A 131 19.67 -30.29 0.92
CA LEU A 131 19.67 -29.02 1.63
C LEU A 131 19.99 -29.18 3.11
N ASN A 132 20.73 -28.21 3.65
CA ASN A 132 20.91 -28.06 5.09
C ASN A 132 19.64 -27.48 5.73
N GLN A 133 19.41 -27.72 7.04
CA GLN A 133 18.24 -27.25 7.77
C GLN A 133 18.06 -25.72 7.65
N ALA A 134 19.16 -24.96 7.70
CA ALA A 134 19.14 -23.51 7.52
C ALA A 134 18.65 -23.10 6.12
N GLN A 135 19.10 -23.81 5.09
CA GLN A 135 18.72 -23.55 3.69
C GLN A 135 17.26 -23.93 3.44
N THR A 136 16.79 -25.06 3.99
CA THR A 136 15.38 -25.46 3.97
C THR A 136 14.48 -24.41 4.60
N LYS A 137 14.84 -23.93 5.81
CA LYS A 137 14.10 -22.86 6.49
C LYS A 137 14.03 -21.60 5.64
N LYS A 138 15.15 -21.20 5.03
CA LYS A 138 15.24 -20.03 4.14
C LYS A 138 14.36 -20.16 2.89
N LEU A 139 14.37 -21.32 2.24
CA LEU A 139 13.53 -21.56 1.06
C LEU A 139 12.04 -21.53 1.41
N LYS A 140 11.67 -22.08 2.57
CA LYS A 140 10.32 -21.97 3.12
C LYS A 140 9.95 -20.50 3.38
N GLN A 141 10.81 -19.71 4.01
CA GLN A 141 10.58 -18.27 4.24
C GLN A 141 10.40 -17.48 2.92
N LEU A 142 11.23 -17.75 1.90
CA LEU A 142 11.10 -17.16 0.57
C LEU A 142 9.80 -17.58 -0.13
N THR A 143 9.33 -18.80 0.12
CA THR A 143 8.04 -19.28 -0.36
C THR A 143 6.89 -18.49 0.30
N VAL A 144 6.95 -18.23 1.61
CA VAL A 144 5.97 -17.37 2.29
C VAL A 144 5.99 -15.96 1.70
N ALA A 145 7.16 -15.37 1.47
CA ALA A 145 7.28 -14.05 0.84
C ALA A 145 6.69 -14.02 -0.59
N SER A 146 6.86 -15.10 -1.34
CA SER A 146 6.25 -15.24 -2.66
C SER A 146 4.73 -15.30 -2.59
N ARG A 147 4.17 -15.96 -1.57
CA ARG A 147 2.73 -15.99 -1.32
C ARG A 147 2.19 -14.63 -0.87
N ALA A 148 2.95 -13.93 -0.03
CA ALA A 148 2.65 -12.55 0.38
C ALA A 148 2.58 -11.57 -0.79
N SER A 149 3.34 -11.82 -1.86
CA SER A 149 3.26 -11.01 -3.08
C SER A 149 1.93 -11.16 -3.85
N GLN A 150 1.25 -12.30 -3.68
CA GLN A 150 0.01 -12.64 -4.37
C GLN A 150 -1.22 -12.21 -3.57
N SER A 151 -1.21 -12.42 -2.25
CA SER A 151 -2.30 -12.06 -1.35
C SER A 151 -1.78 -11.46 -0.05
N LYS A 152 -2.44 -10.40 0.41
CA LYS A 152 -2.16 -9.77 1.73
C LYS A 152 -2.74 -10.56 2.91
N ILE A 153 -3.76 -11.38 2.66
CA ILE A 153 -4.40 -12.20 3.69
C ILE A 153 -4.22 -13.65 3.26
N ILE A 154 -3.43 -14.40 4.03
CA ILE A 154 -3.05 -15.77 3.68
C ILE A 154 -3.57 -16.73 4.76
N PRO A 155 -4.46 -17.67 4.43
CA PRO A 155 -4.90 -18.71 5.35
C PRO A 155 -3.75 -19.65 5.73
N TYR A 156 -3.73 -20.13 6.97
CA TYR A 156 -2.73 -21.09 7.43
C TYR A 156 -2.79 -22.41 6.67
N SER A 157 -3.98 -22.84 6.22
CA SER A 157 -4.13 -24.05 5.41
C SER A 157 -3.30 -24.02 4.12
N GLU A 158 -3.29 -22.88 3.43
CA GLU A 158 -2.53 -22.70 2.19
C GLU A 158 -1.01 -22.68 2.45
N LEU A 159 -0.59 -22.09 3.58
CA LEU A 159 0.81 -22.09 3.99
C LEU A 159 1.27 -23.49 4.41
N LEU A 160 0.46 -24.22 5.18
CA LEU A 160 0.79 -25.59 5.61
C LEU A 160 0.94 -26.52 4.41
N GLU A 161 0.03 -26.42 3.43
CA GLU A 161 0.10 -27.22 2.20
C GLU A 161 1.34 -26.87 1.36
N SER A 162 1.60 -25.58 1.15
CA SER A 162 2.71 -25.15 0.28
C SER A 162 4.10 -25.32 0.91
N LEU A 163 4.22 -25.30 2.24
CA LEU A 163 5.48 -25.49 2.97
C LEU A 163 5.67 -26.92 3.51
N GLU A 164 4.66 -27.78 3.39
CA GLU A 164 4.62 -29.15 3.93
C GLU A 164 4.98 -29.21 5.41
N ILE A 165 4.41 -28.29 6.18
CA ILE A 165 4.61 -28.21 7.62
C ILE A 165 3.47 -28.98 8.29
N SER A 166 3.80 -29.80 9.27
CA SER A 166 2.82 -30.65 9.97
C SER A 166 2.11 -29.92 11.10
N THR A 167 2.75 -28.90 11.70
CA THR A 167 2.24 -28.24 12.90
C THR A 167 2.08 -26.73 12.71
N VAL A 168 1.00 -26.18 13.25
CA VAL A 168 0.76 -24.73 13.24
C VAL A 168 1.86 -23.98 14.01
N GLN A 169 2.38 -24.58 15.08
CA GLN A 169 3.45 -23.99 15.89
C GLN A 169 4.74 -23.80 15.08
N GLU A 170 5.17 -24.79 14.29
CA GLU A 170 6.36 -24.68 13.43
C GLU A 170 6.15 -23.62 12.33
N LEU A 171 4.94 -23.51 11.80
CA LEU A 171 4.60 -22.45 10.84
C LEU A 171 4.71 -21.06 11.49
N GLU A 172 4.15 -20.88 12.68
CA GLU A 172 4.22 -19.61 13.43
C GLU A 172 5.67 -19.24 13.75
N GLU A 173 6.50 -20.19 14.18
CA GLU A 173 7.93 -19.96 14.43
C GLU A 173 8.66 -19.51 13.16
N LEU A 174 8.38 -20.14 12.02
CA LEU A 174 8.98 -19.77 10.73
C LEU A 174 8.57 -18.36 10.28
N ILE A 175 7.30 -17.99 10.47
CA ILE A 175 6.79 -16.65 10.15
C ILE A 175 7.42 -15.62 11.10
N ILE A 176 7.49 -15.92 12.39
CA ILE A 176 8.13 -15.06 13.38
C ILE A 176 9.59 -14.80 12.99
N ASP A 177 10.35 -15.83 12.61
CA ASP A 177 11.72 -15.69 12.15
C ASP A 177 11.85 -14.88 10.86
N ALA A 178 10.87 -14.99 9.95
CA ALA A 178 10.82 -14.17 8.75
C ALA A 178 10.59 -12.68 9.08
N ILE A 179 9.75 -12.39 10.09
CA ILE A 179 9.53 -11.03 10.60
C ILE A 179 10.79 -10.50 11.28
N TYR A 180 11.45 -11.30 12.12
CA TYR A 180 12.73 -10.91 12.75
C TYR A 180 13.86 -10.69 11.74
N SER A 181 13.77 -11.28 10.56
CA SER A 181 14.74 -11.12 9.48
C SER A 181 14.42 -9.96 8.53
N ASP A 182 13.41 -9.13 8.86
CA ASP A 182 12.87 -8.05 8.02
C ASP A 182 12.42 -8.52 6.62
N LEU A 183 12.10 -9.81 6.47
CA LEU A 183 11.59 -10.36 5.21
C LEU A 183 10.11 -10.04 5.02
N LEU A 184 9.36 -10.03 6.12
CA LEU A 184 7.92 -9.81 6.18
C LEU A 184 7.58 -8.86 7.32
N GLU A 185 6.63 -7.97 7.07
CA GLU A 185 5.99 -7.17 8.11
C GLU A 185 4.51 -7.53 8.11
N GLY A 186 3.97 -7.90 9.27
CA GLY A 186 2.59 -8.34 9.36
C GLY A 186 2.20 -8.79 10.75
N LYS A 187 0.95 -9.26 10.86
CA LYS A 187 0.35 -9.73 12.10
C LYS A 187 -0.20 -11.14 11.92
N LEU A 188 -0.01 -11.96 12.95
CA LEU A 188 -0.54 -13.30 13.01
C LEU A 188 -1.86 -13.27 13.78
N ASP A 189 -2.94 -13.74 13.16
CA ASP A 189 -4.21 -13.97 13.83
C ASP A 189 -4.45 -15.47 14.00
N GLN A 190 -4.06 -15.97 15.18
CA GLN A 190 -4.21 -17.37 15.54
C GLN A 190 -5.68 -17.80 15.69
N LYS A 191 -6.62 -16.89 15.98
CA LYS A 191 -8.05 -17.26 16.11
C LYS A 191 -8.67 -17.52 14.75
N ARG A 192 -8.35 -16.66 13.77
CA ARG A 192 -8.85 -16.78 12.39
C ARG A 192 -7.98 -17.70 11.53
N GLN A 193 -6.81 -18.12 12.03
CA GLN A 193 -5.83 -18.94 11.30
C GLN A 193 -5.39 -18.26 9.99
N ILE A 194 -5.10 -16.95 10.08
CA ILE A 194 -4.66 -16.12 8.96
C ILE A 194 -3.38 -15.36 9.29
N LEU A 195 -2.57 -15.13 8.26
CA LEU A 195 -1.47 -14.19 8.26
C LEU A 195 -1.89 -12.92 7.51
N GLU A 196 -1.88 -11.79 8.19
CA GLU A 196 -2.08 -10.48 7.59
C GLU A 196 -0.73 -9.84 7.30
N VAL A 197 -0.43 -9.58 6.02
CA VAL A 197 0.84 -9.01 5.57
C VAL A 197 0.66 -7.52 5.24
N ASP A 198 1.42 -6.68 5.92
CA ASP A 198 1.46 -5.24 5.70
C ASP A 198 2.47 -4.87 4.60
N SER A 199 3.68 -5.44 4.69
CA SER A 199 4.77 -5.24 3.74
C SER A 199 5.60 -6.52 3.62
N PHE A 200 6.27 -6.72 2.49
CA PHE A 200 7.16 -7.85 2.27
C PHE A 200 8.36 -7.41 1.46
N MET A 201 9.49 -8.09 1.66
CA MET A 201 10.66 -7.92 0.82
C MET A 201 10.38 -8.49 -0.57
N GLY A 202 10.56 -7.65 -1.60
CA GLY A 202 10.45 -8.09 -2.99
C GLY A 202 11.52 -9.12 -3.30
N ARG A 203 11.11 -10.26 -3.84
CA ARG A 203 12.02 -11.31 -4.32
C ARG A 203 12.54 -10.95 -5.71
N ASP A 204 13.60 -11.66 -6.12
CA ASP A 204 14.17 -11.65 -7.45
C ASP A 204 13.13 -11.76 -8.58
N VAL A 205 13.33 -10.93 -9.61
CA VAL A 205 12.49 -10.85 -10.80
C VAL A 205 13.25 -11.48 -11.96
N GLU A 206 12.66 -12.48 -12.60
CA GLU A 206 13.28 -13.10 -13.77
C GLU A 206 13.10 -12.19 -14.98
N LEU A 207 14.21 -11.77 -15.59
CA LEU A 207 14.22 -11.01 -16.83
C LEU A 207 14.09 -11.98 -18.01
N ILE A 208 12.87 -12.44 -18.28
CA ILE A 208 12.60 -13.22 -19.50
C ILE A 208 12.58 -12.26 -20.68
N PHE A 209 13.71 -12.16 -21.39
CA PHE A 209 13.77 -11.55 -22.71
C PHE A 209 13.21 -12.57 -23.71
N GLU A 210 11.95 -12.41 -24.07
CA GLU A 210 11.24 -13.05 -25.19
C GLU A 210 11.73 -14.46 -25.62
N ASN A 211 10.88 -15.48 -25.34
CA ASN A 211 10.71 -16.74 -26.10
C ASN A 211 11.18 -18.10 -25.51
N GLU A 212 11.61 -18.23 -24.25
CA GLU A 212 12.15 -19.54 -23.79
C GLU A 212 11.21 -20.49 -23.03
N ASP A 213 10.00 -20.11 -22.58
CA ASP A 213 9.11 -21.04 -21.83
C ASP A 213 7.63 -20.98 -22.28
N LEU A 214 7.34 -21.42 -23.51
CA LEU A 214 5.97 -21.75 -23.95
C LEU A 214 5.72 -23.26 -23.73
N GLU A 215 5.20 -23.64 -22.57
CA GLU A 215 4.63 -24.99 -22.39
C GLU A 215 3.16 -25.00 -22.81
N MET A 216 2.79 -25.99 -23.63
CA MET A 216 1.40 -26.28 -23.98
C MET A 216 0.77 -27.16 -22.89
N ASP A 217 -0.24 -26.65 -22.17
CA ASP A 217 -1.12 -27.49 -21.37
C ASP A 217 -2.10 -28.25 -22.29
N SER A 218 -2.55 -29.40 -21.80
CA SER A 218 -3.60 -30.32 -22.28
C SER A 218 -4.89 -29.66 -22.80
N GLY A 219 -5.10 -28.36 -22.51
CA GLY A 219 -6.23 -27.54 -22.97
C GLY A 219 -5.91 -26.49 -24.04
N GLY A 220 -4.67 -26.44 -24.58
CA GLY A 220 -4.30 -25.54 -25.67
C GLY A 220 -4.15 -24.05 -25.32
N VAL A 221 -4.16 -23.70 -24.02
CA VAL A 221 -3.96 -22.32 -23.55
C VAL A 221 -2.50 -22.11 -23.19
N LEU A 222 -1.86 -21.12 -23.83
CA LEU A 222 -0.49 -20.69 -23.51
C LEU A 222 -0.46 -20.05 -22.12
N LYS A 223 0.00 -20.77 -21.10
CA LYS A 223 0.22 -20.23 -19.77
C LYS A 223 1.69 -19.93 -19.57
N ARG A 224 2.04 -18.65 -19.44
CA ARG A 224 3.40 -18.21 -19.10
C ARG A 224 3.78 -18.77 -17.73
N LYS A 225 4.99 -19.33 -17.60
CA LYS A 225 5.54 -19.87 -16.36
C LYS A 225 5.44 -18.83 -15.24
N GLY A 226 4.93 -19.26 -14.07
CA GLY A 226 4.49 -18.40 -12.97
C GLY A 226 5.60 -17.71 -12.17
N GLY A 227 6.44 -16.93 -12.85
CA GLY A 227 7.36 -15.96 -12.25
C GLY A 227 6.80 -14.54 -12.34
N THR A 228 7.15 -13.66 -11.38
CA THR A 228 6.87 -12.23 -11.48
C THR A 228 7.68 -11.66 -12.64
N ASN A 229 7.05 -11.47 -13.79
CA ASN A 229 7.71 -10.94 -14.98
C ASN A 229 7.68 -9.41 -14.96
N VAL A 230 8.72 -8.76 -15.49
CA VAL A 230 8.75 -7.28 -15.64
C VAL A 230 7.59 -6.78 -16.49
N LEU A 231 7.22 -7.53 -17.54
CA LEU A 231 6.07 -7.19 -18.38
C LEU A 231 4.75 -7.26 -17.61
N GLU A 232 4.55 -8.31 -16.83
CA GLU A 232 3.35 -8.44 -16.00
C GLU A 232 3.30 -7.35 -14.91
N LEU A 233 4.44 -7.00 -14.33
CA LEU A 233 4.53 -5.90 -13.38
C LEU A 233 4.15 -4.57 -14.04
N ARG A 234 4.64 -4.31 -15.26
CA ARG A 234 4.26 -3.14 -16.04
C ARG A 234 2.76 -3.11 -16.30
N ASP A 235 2.18 -4.22 -16.73
CA ASP A 235 0.74 -4.30 -17.02
C ASP A 235 -0.09 -4.07 -15.75
N ARG A 236 0.33 -4.65 -14.60
CA ARG A 236 -0.32 -4.41 -13.30
C ARG A 236 -0.22 -2.95 -12.86
N LEU A 237 0.94 -2.31 -13.05
CA LEU A 237 1.14 -0.90 -12.75
C LEU A 237 0.32 0.00 -13.67
N GLN A 238 0.22 -0.34 -14.96
CA GLN A 238 -0.61 0.40 -15.92
C GLN A 238 -2.09 0.28 -15.56
N ASN A 239 -2.59 -0.92 -15.28
CA ASN A 239 -3.96 -1.12 -14.83
C ASN A 239 -4.25 -0.35 -13.53
N TRP A 240 -3.32 -0.35 -12.59
CA TRP A 240 -3.45 0.44 -11.38
C TRP A 240 -3.49 1.94 -11.68
N PHE A 241 -2.63 2.44 -12.56
CA PHE A 241 -2.61 3.82 -13.01
C PHE A 241 -3.93 4.21 -13.67
N ASP A 242 -4.45 3.40 -14.59
CA ASP A 242 -5.70 3.66 -15.30
C ASP A 242 -6.90 3.66 -14.33
N ASN A 243 -6.92 2.74 -13.35
CA ASN A 243 -7.95 2.71 -12.32
C ASN A 243 -7.91 3.96 -11.42
N VAL A 244 -6.72 4.38 -10.98
CA VAL A 244 -6.56 5.58 -10.15
C VAL A 244 -6.91 6.83 -10.96
N GLY A 245 -6.46 6.90 -12.22
CA GLY A 245 -6.81 7.98 -13.15
C GLY A 245 -8.33 8.07 -13.34
N GLY A 246 -9.01 6.95 -13.58
CA GLY A 246 -10.46 6.91 -13.72
C GLY A 246 -11.20 7.37 -12.46
N VAL A 247 -10.74 7.01 -11.26
CA VAL A 247 -11.33 7.50 -9.99
C VAL A 247 -11.11 9.00 -9.82
N ILE A 248 -9.92 9.51 -10.17
CA ILE A 248 -9.63 10.95 -10.12
C ILE A 248 -10.51 11.72 -11.11
N ASP A 249 -10.65 11.24 -12.34
CA ASP A 249 -11.50 11.86 -13.36
C ASP A 249 -12.98 11.87 -12.93
N GLN A 250 -13.46 10.80 -12.30
CA GLN A 250 -14.81 10.76 -11.72
C GLN A 250 -15.00 11.78 -10.60
N LEU A 251 -14.01 11.93 -9.72
CA LEU A 251 -14.03 12.96 -8.67
C LEU A 251 -14.02 14.37 -9.27
N ASP A 252 -13.22 14.61 -10.30
CA ASP A 252 -13.19 15.91 -10.99
C ASP A 252 -14.50 16.23 -11.69
N GLN A 253 -15.15 15.25 -12.34
CA GLN A 253 -16.49 15.41 -12.91
C GLN A 253 -17.54 15.73 -11.83
N TYR A 254 -17.46 15.05 -10.68
CA TYR A 254 -18.37 15.32 -9.57
C TYR A 254 -18.17 16.75 -9.03
N ILE A 255 -16.92 17.19 -8.83
CA ILE A 255 -16.59 18.56 -8.43
C ILE A 255 -17.10 19.58 -9.45
N GLN A 256 -16.97 19.31 -10.75
CA GLN A 256 -17.51 20.19 -11.81
C GLN A 256 -19.03 20.28 -11.75
N SER A 257 -19.73 19.15 -11.56
CA SER A 257 -21.20 19.12 -11.46
C SER A 257 -21.72 19.92 -10.26
N ILE A 258 -21.01 19.87 -9.12
CA ILE A 258 -21.34 20.67 -7.94
C ILE A 258 -21.20 22.16 -8.29
N LYS A 259 -20.07 22.57 -8.87
CA LYS A 259 -19.83 23.97 -9.26
C LYS A 259 -20.88 24.48 -10.25
N THR A 260 -21.29 23.68 -11.22
CA THR A 260 -22.34 24.08 -12.17
C THR A 260 -23.70 24.20 -11.49
N SER A 261 -24.04 23.28 -10.58
CA SER A 261 -25.29 23.34 -9.83
C SER A 261 -25.37 24.55 -8.89
N GLU A 262 -24.25 24.90 -8.25
CA GLU A 262 -24.12 26.10 -7.43
C GLU A 262 -24.32 27.36 -8.29
N LEU A 263 -23.64 27.45 -9.43
CA LEU A 263 -23.77 28.56 -10.38
C LEU A 263 -25.21 28.70 -10.92
N GLU A 264 -25.89 27.60 -11.20
CA GLU A 264 -27.29 27.59 -11.64
C GLU A 264 -28.24 28.06 -10.54
N SER A 265 -27.99 27.64 -9.29
CA SER A 265 -28.78 28.06 -8.14
C SER A 265 -28.63 29.57 -7.86
N GLU A 266 -27.41 30.11 -8.00
CA GLU A 266 -27.13 31.54 -7.87
C GLU A 266 -27.82 32.36 -8.96
N LYS A 267 -27.76 31.90 -10.22
CA LYS A 267 -28.47 32.55 -11.33
C LYS A 267 -29.99 32.54 -11.14
N LEU A 268 -30.56 31.44 -10.65
CA LEU A 268 -31.98 31.35 -10.36
C LEU A 268 -32.39 32.29 -9.22
N GLN A 269 -31.57 32.41 -8.19
CA GLN A 269 -31.78 33.38 -7.11
C GLN A 269 -31.70 34.82 -7.63
N GLN A 270 -30.72 35.13 -8.48
CA GLN A 270 -30.58 36.45 -9.07
C GLN A 270 -31.79 36.80 -9.94
N LYS A 271 -32.27 35.87 -10.77
CA LYS A 271 -33.47 36.07 -11.58
C LYS A 271 -34.71 36.33 -10.71
N LYS A 272 -34.92 35.55 -9.65
CA LYS A 272 -36.01 35.80 -8.70
C LYS A 272 -35.89 37.17 -8.03
N ASN A 273 -34.68 37.59 -7.66
CA ASN A 273 -34.44 38.90 -7.07
C ASN A 273 -34.73 40.04 -8.06
N ASP A 274 -34.40 39.86 -9.34
CA ASP A 274 -34.68 40.84 -10.39
C ASP A 274 -36.18 40.90 -10.71
N GLU A 275 -36.89 39.77 -10.75
CA GLU A 275 -38.36 39.73 -10.87
C GLU A 275 -39.04 40.43 -9.67
N ILE A 276 -38.54 40.24 -8.46
CA ILE A 276 -39.03 40.96 -7.27
C ILE A 276 -38.80 42.47 -7.42
N ARG A 277 -37.64 42.89 -7.93
CA ARG A 277 -37.35 44.31 -8.18
C ARG A 277 -38.30 44.92 -9.21
N GLU A 278 -38.54 44.23 -10.32
CA GLU A 278 -39.46 44.67 -11.38
C GLU A 278 -40.89 44.81 -10.83
N THR A 279 -41.39 43.83 -10.08
CA THR A 279 -42.73 43.92 -9.45
C THR A 279 -42.83 45.05 -8.42
N LEU A 280 -41.75 45.35 -7.69
CA LEU A 280 -41.71 46.49 -6.76
C LEU A 280 -41.68 47.84 -7.48
N GLU A 281 -40.96 47.94 -8.61
CA GLU A 281 -40.95 49.14 -9.46
C GLU A 281 -42.32 49.39 -10.09
N ASP A 282 -42.98 48.37 -10.61
CA ASP A 282 -44.36 48.46 -11.14
C ASP A 282 -45.36 48.88 -10.06
N LEU A 283 -45.24 48.34 -8.84
CA LEU A 283 -46.06 48.77 -7.71
C LEU A 283 -45.79 50.24 -7.34
N ALA A 284 -44.54 50.69 -7.35
CA ALA A 284 -44.19 52.08 -7.11
C ALA A 284 -44.73 53.02 -8.19
N LEU A 285 -44.71 52.61 -9.47
CA LEU A 285 -45.30 53.34 -10.59
C LEU A 285 -46.83 53.39 -10.49
N SER A 286 -47.47 52.34 -10.00
CA SER A 286 -48.92 52.33 -9.74
C SER A 286 -49.33 53.26 -8.59
N CYS A 287 -48.44 53.51 -7.62
CA CYS A 287 -48.68 54.40 -6.48
C CYS A 287 -48.42 55.89 -6.79
N THR A 288 -47.71 56.21 -7.86
CA THR A 288 -47.32 57.59 -8.22
C THR A 288 -48.28 58.31 -9.18
N ASN A 289 -49.40 57.68 -9.56
CA ASN A 289 -50.38 58.26 -10.49
C ASN A 289 -51.73 58.56 -9.79
N PRO A 290 -51.99 59.79 -9.29
CA PRO A 290 -53.13 60.08 -8.43
C PRO A 290 -54.36 60.59 -9.21
N GLN A 291 -54.70 60.07 -10.40
CA GLN A 291 -55.93 60.53 -11.08
C GLN A 291 -56.47 59.64 -12.22
N ARG A 292 -57.02 58.46 -11.91
CA ARG A 292 -58.20 57.93 -12.64
C ARG A 292 -58.81 56.71 -11.94
N ASN A 293 -59.76 56.93 -11.05
CA ASN A 293 -60.96 56.08 -10.92
C ASN A 293 -61.91 56.65 -9.87
N GLN A 294 -62.63 57.69 -10.26
CA GLN A 294 -64.00 57.88 -9.79
C GLN A 294 -64.91 57.63 -10.99
N ARG A 295 -65.56 56.46 -11.05
CA ARG A 295 -66.97 56.33 -11.43
C ARG A 295 -67.50 54.91 -11.28
N SER A 296 -68.65 54.87 -10.62
CA SER A 296 -69.71 53.86 -10.66
C SER A 296 -69.53 52.57 -9.87
N LYS A 297 -70.08 52.67 -8.64
CA LYS A 297 -70.97 51.72 -7.99
C LYS A 297 -71.74 50.84 -8.98
N ASP A 298 -71.84 49.52 -8.72
CA ASP A 298 -73.13 48.85 -8.55
C ASP A 298 -72.99 47.39 -8.01
N HIS A 299 -73.63 47.19 -6.85
CA HIS A 299 -74.38 46.04 -6.35
C HIS A 299 -73.88 44.56 -6.35
N LYS A 300 -74.07 43.97 -5.14
CA LYS A 300 -74.58 42.60 -4.82
C LYS A 300 -73.60 41.44 -5.09
N LYS A 301 -73.45 40.39 -4.27
CA LYS A 301 -74.04 39.90 -3.00
C LYS A 301 -73.29 38.58 -2.67
N ILE A 302 -73.23 38.21 -1.39
CA ILE A 302 -73.11 36.81 -0.86
C ILE A 302 -71.71 36.17 -0.80
N SER A 303 -71.21 36.04 0.44
CA SER A 303 -70.48 34.88 0.99
C SER A 303 -71.52 33.83 1.45
N PRO A 304 -71.30 32.50 1.61
CA PRO A 304 -70.18 31.94 2.40
C PRO A 304 -69.72 30.48 2.09
N GLY A 305 -68.67 30.03 2.80
CA GLY A 305 -68.38 28.62 3.16
C GLY A 305 -67.68 27.78 2.09
N ASP A 306 -66.91 26.74 2.38
CA ASP A 306 -66.43 26.18 3.64
C ASP A 306 -65.38 25.10 3.29
N HIS A 307 -64.42 24.89 4.20
CA HIS A 307 -63.76 23.63 4.55
C HIS A 307 -63.07 22.68 3.53
N GLN A 308 -61.86 22.30 3.95
CA GLN A 308 -61.21 20.97 3.80
C GLN A 308 -60.61 20.68 2.41
N GLN A 309 -59.47 20.02 2.24
CA GLN A 309 -58.76 19.07 3.09
C GLN A 309 -57.32 18.91 2.55
N LEU A 310 -56.36 18.76 3.47
CA LEU A 310 -55.12 18.05 3.22
C LEU A 310 -55.40 16.65 2.66
N LYS A 311 -54.64 16.23 1.64
CA LYS A 311 -54.08 14.87 1.58
C LYS A 311 -52.83 14.80 0.68
N PRO A 312 -51.83 13.99 1.07
CA PRO A 312 -50.67 13.64 0.26
C PRO A 312 -50.95 12.40 -0.59
N SER A 313 -50.19 12.22 -1.67
CA SER A 313 -50.15 10.96 -2.42
C SER A 313 -48.70 10.56 -2.69
N GLU A 314 -48.14 9.81 -1.73
CA GLU A 314 -47.20 8.73 -2.04
C GLU A 314 -48.01 7.54 -2.57
N SER A 315 -47.56 6.94 -3.67
CA SER A 315 -47.52 5.48 -3.83
C SER A 315 -46.87 5.09 -5.15
N ASN A 316 -45.70 4.45 -5.01
CA ASN A 316 -45.30 3.20 -5.65
C ASN A 316 -45.42 3.06 -7.17
N GLN A 317 -44.26 3.00 -7.83
CA GLN A 317 -44.04 2.00 -8.88
C GLN A 317 -42.84 1.12 -8.50
N SER A 318 -43.20 -0.09 -8.09
CA SER A 318 -42.37 -1.28 -8.16
C SER A 318 -42.29 -1.70 -9.63
N VAL A 319 -41.08 -1.90 -10.15
CA VAL A 319 -40.85 -2.67 -11.38
C VAL A 319 -39.72 -3.64 -11.09
N ALA A 320 -40.01 -4.89 -11.44
CA ALA A 320 -39.17 -6.08 -11.37
C ALA A 320 -37.94 -5.99 -12.28
#